data_AF-X0X9F8-F1
#
_entry.id   AF-X0X9F8-F1
#
_cell.length_a   1.000
_cell.length_b   1.000
_cell.length_c   1.000
_cell.angle_alpha   90.00
_cell.angle_beta   90.00
_cell.angle_gamma   90.00
#
_symmetry.space_group_name_H-M   'P 1'
#
loop_
_entity.id
_entity.type
_entity.pdbx_description
1 polymer ?
#
loop_
_entity_poly.entity_id
_entity_poly.type
_entity_poly.pdbx_seq_one_letter_code
_entity_poly.pdbx_strand_id
1 'polypeptide(L)'
;LASAHLYLGLTLEFGDNCMSARSNFEKARALFEEISLPGYMLDAMSGLARCSLALKEYRAAQQWAEPVWERLSNTGSQGLEFPGLAYLACIEVFEGLGKTERTDEAIVGGYYDLTERSERIGDPSWRLSFLQNIPEHQAIWKRFRPLSRDIQKPDSS
;
A
#
# COMPACT_ATOMS: atom_id res chain seq x y z
N LEU A 1 16.02 -1.73 -16.38
CA LEU A 1 15.82 -3.17 -16.09
C LEU A 1 15.01 -3.38 -14.80
N ALA A 2 15.34 -2.70 -13.69
CA ALA A 2 14.61 -2.77 -12.42
C ALA A 2 13.09 -2.53 -12.55
N SER A 3 12.69 -1.41 -13.15
CA SER A 3 11.27 -1.08 -13.34
C SER A 3 10.53 -2.10 -14.22
N ALA A 4 11.20 -2.71 -15.20
CA ALA A 4 10.57 -3.74 -16.02
C ALA A 4 10.15 -4.96 -15.19
N HIS A 5 10.98 -5.36 -14.21
CA HIS A 5 10.59 -6.39 -13.26
C HIS A 5 9.45 -5.94 -12.34
N LEU A 6 9.45 -4.68 -11.89
CA LEU A 6 8.34 -4.15 -11.07
C LEU A 6 7.00 -4.23 -11.81
N TYR A 7 6.92 -3.68 -13.02
CA TYR A 7 5.68 -3.68 -13.81
C TYR A 7 5.26 -5.10 -14.27
N LEU A 8 6.22 -5.97 -14.58
CA LEU A 8 5.91 -7.38 -14.87
C LEU A 8 5.38 -8.09 -13.62
N GLY A 9 5.95 -7.83 -12.45
CA GLY A 9 5.46 -8.32 -11.16
C GLY A 9 4.00 -7.92 -10.93
N LEU A 10 3.68 -6.64 -11.10
CA LEU A 10 2.30 -6.13 -11.00
C LEU A 10 1.36 -6.82 -11.99
N THR A 11 1.77 -6.95 -13.25
CA THR A 11 0.94 -7.59 -14.29
C THR A 11 0.65 -9.05 -13.95
N LEU A 12 1.65 -9.78 -13.46
CA LEU A 12 1.50 -11.18 -13.05
C LEU A 12 0.63 -11.31 -11.79
N GLU A 13 0.78 -10.39 -10.84
CA GLU A 13 -0.04 -10.31 -9.63
C GLU A 13 -1.51 -10.10 -9.98
N PHE A 14 -1.83 -9.15 -10.87
CA PHE A 14 -3.19 -8.93 -11.37
C PHE A 14 -3.78 -10.15 -12.11
N GLY A 15 -2.93 -11.04 -12.63
CA GLY A 15 -3.31 -12.31 -13.23
C GLY A 15 -3.31 -13.50 -12.26
N ASP A 16 -3.32 -13.25 -10.95
CA ASP A 16 -3.27 -14.25 -9.87
C ASP A 16 -2.02 -15.16 -9.86
N ASN A 17 -0.98 -14.81 -10.63
CA ASN A 17 0.27 -15.57 -10.69
C ASN A 17 1.27 -15.07 -9.65
N CYS A 18 0.88 -15.17 -8.37
CA CYS A 18 1.62 -14.63 -7.23
C CYS A 18 3.05 -15.21 -7.10
N MET A 19 3.27 -16.46 -7.51
CA MET A 19 4.60 -17.08 -7.49
C MET A 19 5.55 -16.40 -8.49
N SER A 20 5.09 -16.15 -9.72
CA SER A 20 5.90 -15.50 -10.75
C SER A 20 6.04 -14.00 -10.48
N ALA A 21 4.99 -13.38 -9.94
CA ALA A 21 5.01 -11.98 -9.49
C ALA A 21 6.06 -11.77 -8.42
N ARG A 22 6.08 -12.61 -7.37
CA ARG A 22 7.06 -12.58 -6.28
C ARG A 22 8.50 -12.60 -6.80
N SER A 23 8.83 -13.52 -7.72
CA SER A 23 10.18 -13.59 -8.29
C SER A 23 10.59 -12.31 -9.03
N ASN A 24 9.65 -11.65 -9.69
CA ASN A 24 9.91 -10.37 -10.35
C ASN A 24 10.06 -9.22 -9.34
N PHE A 25 9.23 -9.17 -8.30
CA PHE A 25 9.39 -8.18 -7.24
C PHE A 25 10.71 -8.35 -6.47
N GLU A 26 11.18 -9.58 -6.23
CA GLU A 26 12.48 -9.83 -5.61
C GLU A 26 13.63 -9.25 -6.45
N LYS A 27 13.60 -9.48 -7.76
CA LYS A 27 14.57 -8.91 -8.71
C LYS A 27 14.49 -7.38 -8.74
N ALA A 28 13.29 -6.82 -8.80
CA ALA A 28 13.08 -5.38 -8.78
C ALA A 28 13.64 -4.76 -7.49
N ARG A 29 13.32 -5.32 -6.32
CA ARG A 29 13.81 -4.88 -5.01
C ARG A 29 15.33 -4.83 -4.97
N ALA A 30 16.00 -5.93 -5.34
CA ALA A 30 17.46 -6.02 -5.32
C ALA A 30 18.11 -5.00 -6.27
N LEU A 31 17.55 -4.80 -7.47
CA LEU A 31 18.08 -3.82 -8.42
C LEU A 31 17.85 -2.37 -7.97
N PHE A 32 16.71 -2.06 -7.36
CA PHE A 32 16.44 -0.72 -6.81
C PHE A 32 17.30 -0.40 -5.60
N GLU A 33 17.60 -1.40 -4.78
CA GLU A 33 18.57 -1.32 -3.69
C GLU A 33 19.97 -0.97 -4.21
N GLU A 34 20.44 -1.69 -5.24
CA GLU A 34 21.76 -1.47 -5.87
C GLU A 34 21.92 -0.05 -6.41
N ILE A 35 20.88 0.52 -7.02
CA ILE A 35 20.90 1.87 -7.60
C ILE A 35 20.38 2.96 -6.65
N SER A 36 20.18 2.65 -5.37
CA SER A 36 19.77 3.61 -4.34
C SER A 36 18.48 4.37 -4.66
N LEU A 37 17.45 3.67 -5.15
CA LEU A 37 16.10 4.19 -5.34
C LEU A 37 15.14 3.61 -4.30
N PRO A 38 15.15 4.14 -3.05
CA PRO A 38 14.46 3.52 -1.92
C PRO A 38 12.93 3.50 -2.07
N GLY A 39 12.33 4.48 -2.76
CA GLY A 39 10.88 4.49 -2.99
C GLY A 39 10.41 3.31 -3.85
N TYR A 40 11.08 3.09 -4.99
CA TYR A 40 10.80 1.96 -5.86
C TYR A 40 11.14 0.61 -5.22
N MET A 41 12.15 0.56 -4.35
CA MET A 41 12.42 -0.63 -3.54
C MET A 41 11.22 -0.97 -2.64
N LEU A 42 10.58 0.03 -2.03
CA LEU A 42 9.40 -0.16 -1.19
C LEU A 42 8.17 -0.53 -2.00
N ASP A 43 8.01 -0.01 -3.22
CA ASP A 43 6.97 -0.48 -4.15
C ASP A 43 7.12 -1.98 -4.42
N ALA A 44 8.34 -2.45 -4.68
CA ALA A 44 8.62 -3.88 -4.86
C ALA A 44 8.33 -4.68 -3.57
N MET A 45 8.73 -4.18 -2.40
CA MET A 45 8.43 -4.82 -1.11
C MET A 45 6.92 -4.91 -0.84
N SER A 46 6.14 -3.89 -1.21
CA SER A 46 4.68 -3.94 -1.11
C SER A 46 4.09 -5.07 -1.96
N GLY A 47 4.64 -5.29 -3.17
CA GLY A 47 4.28 -6.42 -4.03
C GLY A 47 4.63 -7.78 -3.42
N LEU A 48 5.80 -7.88 -2.77
CA LEU A 48 6.19 -9.09 -2.02
C LEU A 48 5.23 -9.37 -0.87
N ALA A 49 4.82 -8.33 -0.12
CA ALA A 49 3.87 -8.46 0.97
C ALA A 49 2.51 -9.01 0.48
N ARG A 50 1.96 -8.43 -0.60
CA ARG A 50 0.70 -8.89 -1.19
C ARG A 50 0.79 -10.31 -1.76
N CYS A 51 1.87 -10.63 -2.49
CA CYS A 51 2.10 -11.98 -3.00
C CYS A 51 2.21 -13.01 -1.86
N SER A 52 2.99 -12.72 -0.81
CA SER A 52 3.09 -13.63 0.34
C SER A 52 1.76 -13.78 1.08
N LEU A 53 0.96 -12.71 1.20
CA LEU A 53 -0.37 -12.80 1.79
C LEU A 53 -1.30 -13.70 0.96
N ALA A 54 -1.33 -13.53 -0.36
CA ALA A 54 -2.12 -14.35 -1.27
C ALA A 54 -1.71 -15.83 -1.23
N LEU A 55 -0.43 -16.11 -1.00
CA LEU A 55 0.13 -17.45 -0.80
C LEU A 55 -0.05 -17.98 0.63
N LYS A 56 -0.71 -17.22 1.53
CA LYS A 56 -0.94 -17.54 2.95
C LYS A 56 0.35 -17.69 3.76
N GLU A 57 1.42 -17.05 3.32
CA GLU A 57 2.72 -17.01 3.98
C GLU A 57 2.78 -15.81 4.95
N TYR A 58 1.91 -15.79 5.97
CA TYR A 58 1.67 -14.62 6.83
C TYR A 58 2.94 -14.03 7.46
N ARG A 59 3.89 -14.87 7.89
CA ARG A 59 5.16 -14.41 8.45
C ARG A 59 6.00 -13.66 7.42
N ALA A 60 6.07 -14.16 6.18
CA ALA A 60 6.78 -13.50 5.10
C ALA A 60 6.08 -12.20 4.69
N ALA A 61 4.75 -12.23 4.60
CA ALA A 61 3.94 -11.03 4.32
C ALA A 61 4.23 -9.91 5.34
N GLN A 62 4.27 -10.26 6.64
CA GLN A 62 4.64 -9.31 7.69
C GLN A 62 6.06 -8.75 7.52
N GLN A 63 7.04 -9.61 7.22
CA GLN A 63 8.44 -9.19 7.05
C GLN A 63 8.60 -8.15 5.94
N TRP A 64 7.78 -8.23 4.89
CA TRP A 64 7.80 -7.26 3.80
C TRP A 64 6.97 -6.00 4.11
N ALA A 65 5.85 -6.13 4.82
CA ALA A 65 4.96 -5.01 5.12
C ALA A 65 5.52 -4.09 6.21
N GLU A 66 6.26 -4.60 7.20
CA GLU A 66 6.70 -3.81 8.36
C GLU A 66 7.65 -2.65 7.95
N PRO A 67 8.69 -2.85 7.10
CA PRO A 67 9.55 -1.76 6.68
C PRO A 67 8.83 -0.74 5.76
N VAL A 68 7.85 -1.21 4.98
CA VAL A 68 6.99 -0.32 4.18
C VAL A 68 6.16 0.56 5.10
N TRP A 69 5.54 -0.02 6.12
CA TRP A 69 4.77 0.73 7.11
C TRP A 69 5.64 1.72 7.90
N GLU A 70 6.82 1.31 8.34
CA GLU A 70 7.77 2.18 9.03
C GLU A 70 8.13 3.40 8.18
N ARG A 71 8.37 3.22 6.87
CA ARG A 71 8.65 4.36 5.99
C ARG A 71 7.42 5.26 5.78
N LEU A 72 6.24 4.67 5.59
CA LEU A 72 4.99 5.41 5.37
C LEU A 72 4.57 6.23 6.59
N SER A 73 4.60 5.62 7.78
CA SER A 73 4.31 6.30 9.06
C SER A 73 5.36 7.36 9.42
N ASN A 74 6.63 7.06 9.12
CA ASN A 74 7.80 7.94 9.11
C ASN A 74 7.61 9.28 8.41
N THR A 75 7.46 9.17 7.09
CA THR A 75 7.82 10.25 6.15
C THR A 75 6.84 10.32 4.99
N GLY A 76 5.69 9.64 5.10
CA GLY A 76 4.64 9.57 4.09
C GLY A 76 5.07 8.83 2.82
N SER A 77 4.26 8.93 1.78
CA SER A 77 4.46 8.19 0.53
C SER A 77 5.40 8.83 -0.49
N GLN A 78 6.06 9.93 -0.13
CA GLN A 78 6.93 10.65 -1.08
C GLN A 78 8.04 9.75 -1.64
N GLY A 79 8.13 9.72 -2.97
CA GLY A 79 9.12 8.94 -3.72
C GLY A 79 8.67 7.54 -4.13
N LEU A 80 7.50 7.08 -3.67
CA LEU A 80 6.89 5.84 -4.15
C LEU A 80 6.16 6.09 -5.48
N GLU A 81 6.20 5.10 -6.36
CA GLU A 81 5.44 5.06 -7.60
C GLU A 81 3.98 4.69 -7.33
N PHE A 82 3.73 3.76 -6.40
CA PHE A 82 2.38 3.25 -6.10
C PHE A 82 1.98 3.38 -4.62
N PRO A 83 1.86 4.60 -4.06
CA PRO A 83 1.48 4.81 -2.66
C PRO A 83 0.23 4.08 -2.20
N GLY A 84 -0.84 4.07 -3.02
CA GLY A 84 -2.10 3.43 -2.65
C GLY A 84 -1.93 1.92 -2.45
N LEU A 85 -1.15 1.28 -3.32
CA LEU A 85 -0.81 -0.15 -3.20
C LEU A 85 0.08 -0.44 -1.99
N ALA A 86 0.97 0.48 -1.63
CA ALA A 86 1.81 0.35 -0.45
C ALA A 86 0.99 0.41 0.85
N TYR A 87 0.12 1.41 1.01
CA TYR A 87 -0.79 1.46 2.16
C TYR A 87 -1.73 0.27 2.20
N LEU A 88 -2.34 -0.10 1.07
CA LEU A 88 -3.25 -1.24 1.02
C LEU A 88 -2.56 -2.55 1.41
N ALA A 89 -1.32 -2.77 0.95
CA ALA A 89 -0.54 -3.94 1.33
C ALA A 89 -0.31 -4.02 2.85
N CYS A 90 0.02 -2.90 3.50
CA CYS A 90 0.17 -2.84 4.96
C CYS A 90 -1.16 -3.15 5.67
N ILE A 91 -2.25 -2.53 5.23
CA ILE A 91 -3.59 -2.73 5.80
C ILE A 91 -4.00 -4.21 5.72
N GLU A 92 -3.90 -4.82 4.54
CA GLU A 92 -4.35 -6.20 4.32
C GLU A 92 -3.49 -7.20 5.10
N VAL A 93 -2.18 -6.96 5.20
CA VAL A 93 -1.29 -7.80 6.01
C VAL A 93 -1.60 -7.67 7.50
N PHE A 94 -1.79 -6.45 8.01
CA PHE A 94 -2.11 -6.24 9.42
C PHE A 94 -3.51 -6.77 9.78
N GLU A 95 -4.50 -6.61 8.90
CA GLU A 95 -5.82 -7.25 9.01
C GLU A 95 -5.69 -8.78 9.08
N GLY A 96 -4.95 -9.38 8.14
CA GLY A 96 -4.74 -10.83 8.08
C GLY A 96 -4.00 -11.41 9.29
N LEU A 97 -3.24 -10.57 10.01
CA LEU A 97 -2.54 -10.92 11.24
C LEU A 97 -3.31 -10.57 12.53
N GLY A 98 -4.50 -9.94 12.41
CA GLY A 98 -5.29 -9.50 13.56
C GLY A 98 -4.67 -8.33 14.35
N LYS A 99 -3.81 -7.52 13.71
CA LYS A 99 -3.18 -6.35 14.33
C LYS A 99 -4.06 -5.10 14.22
N THR A 100 -5.22 -5.10 14.89
CA THR A 100 -6.26 -4.05 14.75
C THR A 100 -5.74 -2.62 14.85
N GLU A 101 -4.94 -2.30 15.86
CA GLU A 101 -4.40 -0.93 16.03
C GLU A 101 -3.54 -0.49 14.84
N ARG A 102 -2.62 -1.36 14.40
CA ARG A 102 -1.77 -1.10 13.22
C ARG A 102 -2.58 -1.00 11.93
N THR A 103 -3.63 -1.82 11.81
CA THR A 103 -4.58 -1.74 10.70
C THR A 103 -5.24 -0.38 10.64
N ASP A 104 -5.78 0.10 11.78
CA ASP A 104 -6.47 1.39 11.85
C ASP A 104 -5.53 2.55 11.56
N GLU A 105 -4.31 2.54 12.12
CA GLU A 105 -3.26 3.52 11.80
C GLU A 105 -2.95 3.56 10.29
N ALA A 106 -2.82 2.39 9.66
CA ALA A 106 -2.53 2.29 8.23
C ALA A 106 -3.69 2.78 7.35
N ILE A 107 -4.94 2.50 7.74
CA ILE A 107 -6.14 3.02 7.07
C ILE A 107 -6.18 4.55 7.17
N VAL A 108 -5.97 5.10 8.37
CA VAL A 108 -5.99 6.54 8.62
C VAL A 108 -4.87 7.24 7.84
N GLY A 109 -3.64 6.71 7.91
CA GLY A 109 -2.50 7.25 7.18
C GLY A 109 -2.72 7.25 5.67
N GLY A 110 -3.19 6.13 5.11
CA GLY A 110 -3.49 6.02 3.69
C GLY A 110 -4.60 6.96 3.24
N TYR A 111 -5.65 7.12 4.06
CA TYR A 111 -6.72 8.07 3.76
C TYR A 111 -6.23 9.52 3.69
N TYR A 112 -5.42 9.96 4.66
CA TYR A 112 -4.91 11.32 4.68
C TYR A 112 -3.93 11.58 3.53
N ASP A 113 -3.04 10.63 3.22
CA ASP A 113 -2.13 10.74 2.06
C ASP A 113 -2.91 10.88 0.74
N LEU A 114 -3.94 10.06 0.54
CA LEU A 114 -4.80 10.14 -0.65
C LEU A 114 -5.55 11.47 -0.73
N THR A 115 -6.07 11.95 0.40
CA THR A 115 -6.81 13.21 0.45
C THR A 115 -5.89 14.38 0.11
N GLU A 116 -4.71 14.47 0.74
CA GLU A 116 -3.71 15.52 0.47
C GLU A 116 -3.29 15.52 -1.01
N ARG A 117 -3.04 14.34 -1.60
CA ARG A 117 -2.68 14.23 -3.02
C ARG A 117 -3.84 14.64 -3.93
N SER A 118 -5.07 14.32 -3.56
CA SER A 118 -6.26 14.70 -4.33
C SER A 118 -6.52 16.21 -4.31
N GLU A 119 -6.16 16.92 -3.23
CA GLU A 119 -6.31 18.37 -3.13
C GLU A 119 -5.41 19.12 -4.11
N ARG A 120 -4.28 18.51 -4.50
CA ARG A 120 -3.37 19.06 -5.53
C ARG A 120 -3.93 18.94 -6.94
N ILE A 121 -5.01 18.17 -7.16
CA ILE A 121 -5.72 18.07 -8.43
C ILE A 121 -6.69 19.24 -8.50
N GLY A 122 -6.45 20.19 -9.40
CA GLY A 122 -7.27 21.41 -9.52
C GLY A 122 -8.71 21.15 -9.96
N ASP A 123 -8.92 20.19 -10.86
CA ASP A 123 -10.25 19.86 -11.38
C ASP A 123 -11.03 18.94 -10.40
N PRO A 124 -12.23 19.36 -9.93
CA PRO A 124 -13.03 18.56 -9.00
C PRO A 124 -13.46 17.19 -9.53
N SER A 125 -13.72 17.06 -10.83
CA SER A 125 -14.12 15.78 -11.44
C SER A 125 -12.96 14.79 -11.48
N TRP A 126 -11.74 15.28 -11.76
CA TRP A 126 -10.53 14.47 -11.73
C TRP A 126 -10.16 14.08 -10.30
N ARG A 127 -10.36 14.98 -9.32
CA ARG A 127 -10.19 14.65 -7.89
C ARG A 127 -11.10 13.51 -7.47
N LEU A 128 -12.36 13.56 -7.85
CA LEU A 128 -13.33 12.49 -7.56
C LEU A 128 -12.92 11.18 -8.23
N SER A 129 -12.52 11.23 -9.50
CA SER A 129 -12.03 10.06 -10.23
C SER A 129 -10.80 9.45 -9.56
N PHE A 130 -9.84 10.26 -9.12
CA PHE A 130 -8.65 9.79 -8.41
C PHE A 130 -9.01 9.03 -7.13
N LEU A 131 -9.95 9.52 -6.34
CA LEU A 131 -10.36 8.89 -5.08
C LEU A 131 -11.22 7.62 -5.29
N GLN A 132 -12.00 7.56 -6.37
CA GLN A 132 -13.06 6.56 -6.51
C GLN A 132 -12.83 5.50 -7.60
N ASN A 133 -12.07 5.81 -8.64
CA ASN A 133 -11.91 4.92 -9.81
C ASN A 133 -10.63 4.08 -9.77
N ILE A 134 -9.72 4.38 -8.84
CA ILE A 134 -8.51 3.59 -8.61
C ILE A 134 -8.84 2.55 -7.51
N PRO A 135 -8.76 1.24 -7.81
CA PRO A 135 -9.23 0.19 -6.90
C PRO A 135 -8.67 0.29 -5.48
N GLU A 136 -7.37 0.51 -5.35
CA GLU A 136 -6.68 0.61 -4.07
C GLU A 136 -7.09 1.85 -3.27
N HIS A 137 -7.35 2.97 -3.94
CA HIS A 137 -7.84 4.18 -3.27
C HIS A 137 -9.26 3.97 -2.74
N GLN A 138 -10.10 3.32 -3.54
CA GLN A 138 -11.46 2.99 -3.15
C GLN A 138 -11.49 2.01 -1.97
N ALA A 139 -10.57 1.04 -1.93
CA ALA A 139 -10.44 0.07 -0.85
C ALA A 139 -10.06 0.73 0.48
N ILE A 140 -9.09 1.66 0.46
CA ILE A 140 -8.69 2.45 1.63
C ILE A 140 -9.87 3.33 2.10
N TRP A 141 -10.52 4.03 1.18
CA TRP A 141 -11.66 4.91 1.50
C TRP A 141 -12.83 4.16 2.16
N LYS A 142 -13.16 2.97 1.63
CA LYS A 142 -14.22 2.11 2.20
C LYS A 142 -13.92 1.68 3.64
N ARG A 143 -12.66 1.37 3.93
CA ARG A 143 -12.19 0.98 5.29
C ARG A 143 -12.13 2.16 6.26
N PHE A 144 -11.85 3.37 5.79
CA PHE A 144 -11.84 4.56 6.65
C PHE A 144 -13.25 4.99 7.10
N ARG A 145 -14.28 4.77 6.28
CA ARG A 145 -15.65 5.27 6.55
C ARG A 145 -16.22 4.85 7.92
N PRO A 146 -16.11 3.58 8.38
CA PRO A 146 -16.51 3.20 9.73
C PRO A 146 -15.70 3.91 10.82
N LEU A 147 -14.37 3.93 10.70
CA LEU A 147 -13.46 4.54 11.69
C LEU A 147 -13.75 6.02 11.92
N SER A 148 -14.09 6.76 10.85
CA SER A 148 -14.44 8.18 10.95
C SER A 148 -15.64 8.46 11.87
N ARG A 149 -16.56 7.50 12.04
CA ARG A 149 -17.72 7.64 12.93
C ARG A 149 -17.33 7.45 14.40
N ASP A 150 -16.30 6.65 14.66
CA ASP A 150 -15.81 6.39 16.00
C ASP A 150 -14.84 7.50 16.45
N ILE A 151 -14.03 8.04 15.53
CA ILE A 151 -13.17 9.21 15.77
C ILE A 151 -14.01 10.49 16.07
N GLN A 152 -15.22 10.59 15.50
CA GLN A 152 -16.13 11.73 15.72
C GLN A 152 -16.99 11.61 17.00
N LYS A 153 -16.88 10.54 17.79
CA LYS A 153 -17.50 10.46 19.12
C LYS A 153 -16.50 10.92 20.20
N PRO A 154 -16.47 12.20 20.61
CA PRO A 154 -15.90 12.54 21.90
C PRO A 154 -16.84 12.05 23.01
N ASP A 155 -16.26 11.63 24.13
CA ASP A 155 -16.93 11.19 25.35
C ASP A 155 -18.21 11.98 25.64
N SER A 156 -19.36 11.31 25.50
CA SER A 156 -20.58 11.69 26.21
C SER A 156 -20.61 10.83 27.46
N SER A 157 -19.91 11.30 28.49
CA SER A 157 -20.02 10.84 29.88
C SER A 157 -20.08 12.06 30.79
#